data_AF-A0A6L6R6K8-F1
#
_entry.id   AF-A0A6L6R6K8-F1
#
_cell.length_a   1.000
_cell.length_b   1.000
_cell.length_c   1.000
_cell.angle_alpha   90.00
_cell.angle_beta   90.00
_cell.angle_gamma   90.00
#
_symmetry.space_group_name_H-M   'P 1'
#
loop_
_entity.id
_entity.type
_entity.pdbx_description
1 polymer ?
#
loop_
_entity_poly.entity_id
_entity_poly.type
_entity_poly.pdbx_seq_one_letter_code
_entity_poly.pdbx_strand_id
1 'polypeptide(L)'
;MNIARFASPVVALAMVASASVLSVGVAAPAQADTTSYTFDQLVASIPATPPLYVGYRGPTQFIPTATALKKDAKGCNLRQRMIISLAQVKPTVGARCKMTGGTWVTALGATQKTARGLNIAPIMSYKEAWGQGAYAWTPAQRLAWATNTSPTPVKTRAKGVTSLQVTQKLYTFQELVTLSLVTSDASDESQALNEWIRYCNRDVGCLLR
;
A
#
# COMPACT_ATOMS: atom_id res chain seq x y z
N MET A 1 82.19 13.93 -7.43
CA MET A 1 81.91 13.99 -8.88
C MET A 1 80.60 14.75 -9.07
N ASN A 2 80.70 15.98 -9.59
CA ASN A 2 79.68 16.94 -10.09
C ASN A 2 78.44 17.18 -9.20
N ILE A 3 78.30 18.26 -8.40
CA ILE A 3 78.29 19.72 -8.68
C ILE A 3 77.56 20.11 -9.97
N ALA A 4 76.30 20.54 -9.84
CA ALA A 4 75.61 21.38 -10.82
C ALA A 4 75.09 22.62 -10.10
N ARG A 5 75.63 23.77 -10.50
CA ARG A 5 75.24 25.12 -10.06
C ARG A 5 74.02 25.56 -10.87
N PHE A 6 73.03 26.15 -10.22
CA PHE A 6 72.07 27.04 -10.89
C PHE A 6 71.90 28.30 -10.06
N ALA A 7 72.32 29.41 -10.65
CA ALA A 7 72.06 30.77 -10.20
C ALA A 7 70.74 31.24 -10.83
N SER A 8 69.89 31.92 -10.06
CA SER A 8 68.93 32.91 -10.60
C SER A 8 68.26 33.73 -9.49
N PRO A 9 67.73 34.92 -9.83
CA PRO A 9 67.87 36.13 -9.03
C PRO A 9 66.70 36.40 -8.08
N VAL A 10 66.99 37.21 -7.06
CA VAL A 10 66.02 37.82 -6.15
C VAL A 10 65.13 38.78 -6.95
N VAL A 11 63.86 38.42 -7.12
CA VAL A 11 62.81 39.32 -7.61
C VAL A 11 62.09 39.88 -6.41
N ALA A 12 62.27 41.19 -6.16
CA ALA A 12 61.55 41.95 -5.16
C ALA A 12 60.11 42.16 -5.63
N LEU A 13 59.16 41.49 -4.99
CA LEU A 13 57.73 41.71 -5.24
C LEU A 13 57.27 42.92 -4.43
N ALA A 14 56.95 44.01 -5.11
CA ALA A 14 56.27 45.16 -4.54
C ALA A 14 54.84 44.75 -4.13
N MET A 15 54.52 44.78 -2.83
CA MET A 15 53.15 44.65 -2.35
C MET A 15 52.36 45.91 -2.71
N VAL A 16 51.53 45.83 -3.75
CA VAL A 16 50.42 46.78 -3.95
C VAL A 16 49.28 46.31 -3.05
N ALA A 17 49.06 46.99 -1.93
CA ALA A 17 47.91 46.76 -1.06
C ALA A 17 46.65 47.32 -1.73
N SER A 18 46.02 46.51 -2.59
CA SER A 18 44.68 46.79 -3.11
C SER A 18 43.66 46.54 -1.99
N ALA A 19 43.16 47.61 -1.37
CA ALA A 19 42.05 47.54 -0.43
C ALA A 19 40.75 47.27 -1.20
N SER A 20 40.44 46.00 -1.46
CA SER A 20 39.13 45.58 -1.94
C SER A 20 38.13 45.69 -0.78
N VAL A 21 37.25 46.68 -0.81
CA VAL A 21 36.09 46.74 0.08
C VAL A 21 35.16 45.58 -0.32
N LEU A 22 35.19 44.48 0.44
CA LEU A 22 34.19 43.43 0.35
C LEU A 22 32.91 43.97 0.99
N SER A 23 31.97 44.38 0.15
CA SER A 23 30.58 44.58 0.55
C SER A 23 30.04 43.24 1.03
N VAL A 24 30.02 43.00 2.34
CA VAL A 24 29.22 41.91 2.92
C VAL A 24 27.77 42.29 2.68
N GLY A 25 27.18 41.74 1.61
CA GLY A 25 25.75 41.80 1.39
C GLY A 25 25.07 41.07 2.56
N VAL A 26 24.42 41.83 3.44
CA VAL A 26 23.48 41.25 4.40
C VAL A 26 22.38 40.61 3.53
N ALA A 27 22.33 39.28 3.48
CA ALA A 27 21.21 38.59 2.88
C ALA A 27 19.95 39.06 3.62
N ALA A 28 19.08 39.77 2.90
CA ALA A 28 17.75 40.09 3.42
C ALA A 28 17.10 38.79 3.90
N PRO A 29 16.34 38.79 5.02
CA PRO A 29 15.60 37.61 5.41
C PRO A 29 14.74 37.18 4.22
N ALA A 30 14.81 35.91 3.85
CA ALA A 30 13.93 35.34 2.84
C ALA A 30 12.49 35.62 3.29
N GLN A 31 11.83 36.58 2.64
CA GLN A 31 10.42 36.79 2.81
C GLN A 31 9.76 35.52 2.27
N ALA A 32 9.19 34.71 3.15
CA ALA A 32 8.31 33.64 2.72
C ALA A 32 7.12 34.35 2.06
N ASP A 33 7.09 34.35 0.72
CA ASP A 33 5.92 34.76 -0.03
C ASP A 33 4.76 33.90 0.47
N THR A 34 3.93 34.52 1.30
CA THR A 34 2.80 33.84 1.93
C THR A 34 1.66 33.91 0.91
N THR A 35 1.82 33.17 -0.19
CA THR A 35 0.80 33.07 -1.22
C THR A 35 -0.38 32.32 -0.62
N SER A 36 -1.49 33.04 -0.40
CA SER A 36 -2.72 32.47 0.14
C SER A 36 -3.47 31.80 -1.00
N TYR A 37 -3.28 30.49 -1.16
CA TYR A 37 -4.08 29.66 -2.05
C TYR A 37 -5.35 29.18 -1.35
N THR A 38 -6.46 29.10 -2.07
CA THR A 38 -7.61 28.31 -1.58
C THR A 38 -7.27 26.83 -1.64
N PHE A 39 -7.98 26.00 -0.86
CA PHE A 39 -7.82 24.55 -0.91
C PHE A 39 -7.97 24.01 -2.34
N ASP A 40 -8.95 24.52 -3.10
CA ASP A 40 -9.19 24.09 -4.48
C ASP A 40 -8.05 24.47 -5.43
N GLN A 41 -7.44 25.64 -5.24
CA GLN A 41 -6.25 26.05 -6.01
C GLN A 41 -5.05 25.15 -5.70
N LEU A 42 -4.89 24.75 -4.43
CA LEU A 42 -3.83 23.82 -4.05
C LEU A 42 -4.06 22.44 -4.66
N VAL A 43 -5.27 21.90 -4.59
CA VAL A 43 -5.60 20.60 -5.20
C VAL A 43 -5.41 20.64 -6.73
N ALA A 44 -5.83 21.72 -7.39
CA ALA A 44 -5.62 21.91 -8.83
C ALA A 44 -4.15 22.04 -9.23
N SER A 45 -3.27 22.44 -8.30
CA SER A 45 -1.83 22.56 -8.54
C SER A 45 -1.07 21.24 -8.46
N ILE A 46 -1.69 20.15 -7.96
CA ILE A 46 -1.05 18.84 -7.84
C ILE A 46 -1.11 18.12 -9.19
N PRO A 47 0.04 17.83 -9.83
CA PRO A 47 0.04 17.09 -11.08
C PRO A 47 -0.45 15.66 -10.86
N ALA A 48 -1.48 15.24 -11.61
CA ALA A 48 -1.91 13.86 -11.65
C ALA A 48 -0.79 13.01 -12.28
N THR A 49 -0.14 12.17 -11.47
CA THR A 49 0.84 11.21 -11.97
C THR A 49 0.13 9.92 -12.32
N PRO A 50 0.21 9.44 -13.59
CA PRO A 50 -0.37 8.17 -13.95
C PRO A 50 0.24 7.03 -13.10
N PRO A 51 -0.59 6.12 -12.57
CA PRO A 51 -0.09 4.99 -11.80
C PRO A 51 0.81 4.10 -12.66
N LEU A 52 1.95 3.68 -12.11
CA LEU A 52 2.93 2.89 -12.83
C LEU A 52 2.65 1.38 -12.67
N TYR A 53 2.02 0.77 -13.66
CA TYR A 53 1.69 -0.67 -13.61
C TYR A 53 2.79 -1.61 -14.17
N VAL A 54 3.90 -1.06 -14.67
CA VAL A 54 4.96 -1.88 -15.28
C VAL A 54 5.48 -2.91 -14.28
N GLY A 55 5.66 -4.15 -14.74
CA GLY A 55 6.18 -5.25 -13.92
C GLY A 55 5.15 -5.90 -12.98
N TYR A 56 3.89 -5.43 -12.93
CA TYR A 56 2.82 -6.17 -12.27
C TYR A 56 2.49 -7.45 -13.05
N ARG A 57 2.47 -8.58 -12.35
CA ARG A 57 2.26 -9.94 -12.90
C ARG A 57 1.07 -10.66 -12.25
N GLY A 58 0.34 -9.98 -11.37
CA GLY A 58 -0.84 -10.52 -10.72
C GLY A 58 -0.70 -10.72 -9.21
N PRO A 59 -1.73 -11.31 -8.58
CA PRO A 59 -1.87 -11.40 -7.13
C PRO A 59 -0.76 -12.21 -6.44
N THR A 60 -0.09 -13.11 -7.17
CA THR A 60 1.00 -13.95 -6.63
C THR A 60 2.23 -13.15 -6.22
N GLN A 61 2.39 -11.92 -6.72
CA GLN A 61 3.42 -10.99 -6.25
C GLN A 61 3.17 -10.47 -4.83
N PHE A 62 1.93 -10.50 -4.37
CA PHE A 62 1.53 -10.12 -3.01
C PHE A 62 1.39 -11.34 -2.11
N ILE A 63 0.72 -12.39 -2.60
CA ILE A 63 0.49 -13.61 -1.86
C ILE A 63 1.05 -14.78 -2.68
N PRO A 64 2.27 -15.26 -2.38
CA PRO A 64 2.83 -16.41 -3.06
C PRO A 64 1.92 -17.64 -2.91
N THR A 65 1.74 -18.40 -3.99
CA THR A 65 0.83 -19.57 -4.02
C THR A 65 1.16 -20.59 -2.92
N ALA A 66 2.46 -20.79 -2.63
CA ALA A 66 2.90 -21.65 -1.53
C ALA A 66 2.40 -21.16 -0.16
N THR A 67 2.51 -19.86 0.12
CA THR A 67 2.00 -19.25 1.36
C THR A 67 0.49 -19.40 1.46
N ALA A 68 -0.19 -19.21 0.34
CA ALA A 68 -1.62 -19.28 0.27
C ALA A 68 -2.12 -20.70 0.59
N LEU A 69 -1.54 -21.73 -0.05
CA LEU A 69 -1.94 -23.14 0.08
C LEU A 69 -1.45 -23.79 1.38
N LYS A 70 -0.44 -23.20 2.04
CA LYS A 70 0.10 -23.70 3.29
C LYS A 70 -1.00 -23.82 4.35
N LYS A 71 -1.17 -25.04 4.86
CA LYS A 71 -2.09 -25.34 5.95
C LYS A 71 -1.41 -25.17 7.30
N ASP A 72 -2.14 -24.66 8.28
CA ASP A 72 -1.73 -24.68 9.68
C ASP A 72 -2.01 -26.05 10.34
N ALA A 73 -1.72 -26.17 11.64
CA ALA A 73 -1.92 -27.40 12.40
C ALA A 73 -3.39 -27.88 12.42
N LYS A 74 -4.36 -26.99 12.21
CA LYS A 74 -5.79 -27.33 12.13
C LYS A 74 -6.25 -27.63 10.71
N GLY A 75 -5.35 -27.50 9.73
CA GLY A 75 -5.63 -27.73 8.32
C GLY A 75 -6.15 -26.48 7.58
N CYS A 76 -6.10 -25.29 8.18
CA CYS A 76 -6.59 -24.06 7.60
C CYS A 76 -5.56 -23.45 6.64
N ASN A 77 -5.99 -23.18 5.40
CA ASN A 77 -5.21 -22.40 4.44
C ASN A 77 -5.28 -20.88 4.76
N LEU A 78 -4.52 -20.05 4.03
CA LEU A 78 -4.45 -18.61 4.31
C LEU A 78 -5.84 -17.94 4.29
N ARG A 79 -6.67 -18.27 3.30
CA ARG A 79 -8.04 -17.74 3.20
C ARG A 79 -8.86 -18.01 4.45
N GLN A 80 -8.86 -19.26 4.89
CA GLN A 80 -9.62 -19.67 6.08
C GLN A 80 -9.11 -18.96 7.33
N ARG A 81 -7.79 -18.84 7.49
CA ARG A 81 -7.18 -18.11 8.61
C ARG A 81 -7.60 -16.64 8.62
N MET A 82 -7.67 -16.00 7.45
CA MET A 82 -8.14 -14.62 7.32
C MET A 82 -9.64 -14.48 7.62
N ILE A 83 -10.49 -15.41 7.17
CA ILE A 83 -11.93 -15.41 7.53
C ILE A 83 -12.10 -15.55 9.05
N ILE A 84 -11.33 -16.43 9.70
CA ILE A 84 -11.33 -16.54 11.17
C ILE A 84 -10.88 -15.22 11.80
N SER A 85 -9.83 -14.60 11.24
CA SER A 85 -9.30 -13.32 11.74
C SER A 85 -10.32 -12.19 11.68
N LEU A 86 -11.11 -12.12 10.59
CA LEU A 86 -12.14 -11.10 10.35
C LEU A 86 -13.47 -11.36 11.10
N ALA A 87 -13.60 -12.47 11.84
CA ALA A 87 -14.80 -12.77 12.60
C ALA A 87 -14.92 -11.86 13.85
N GLN A 88 -16.06 -11.18 13.99
CA GLN A 88 -16.41 -10.43 15.21
C GLN A 88 -16.55 -11.39 16.40
N VAL A 89 -17.25 -12.51 16.19
CA VAL A 89 -17.27 -13.64 17.13
C VAL A 89 -16.51 -14.77 16.46
N LYS A 90 -15.43 -15.24 17.10
CA LYS A 90 -14.56 -16.27 16.53
C LYS A 90 -15.32 -17.61 16.45
N PRO A 91 -15.28 -18.32 15.30
CA PRO A 91 -15.85 -19.65 15.21
C PRO A 91 -14.98 -20.67 15.96
N THR A 92 -15.58 -21.79 16.32
CA THR A 92 -14.83 -22.97 16.76
C THR A 92 -14.21 -23.63 15.52
N VAL A 93 -12.90 -23.89 15.57
CA VAL A 93 -12.16 -24.50 14.45
C VAL A 93 -11.79 -25.94 14.81
N GLY A 94 -12.46 -26.88 14.16
CA GLY A 94 -12.20 -28.33 14.26
C GLY A 94 -11.22 -28.83 13.19
N ALA A 95 -11.12 -30.16 13.08
CA ALA A 95 -10.25 -30.83 12.10
C ALA A 95 -10.55 -30.40 10.66
N ARG A 96 -9.51 -30.36 9.81
CA ARG A 96 -9.58 -29.93 8.40
C ARG A 96 -10.18 -28.53 8.24
N CYS A 97 -9.96 -27.66 9.22
CA CYS A 97 -10.51 -26.31 9.28
C CYS A 97 -12.04 -26.22 9.20
N LYS A 98 -12.75 -27.19 9.78
CA LYS A 98 -14.21 -27.11 9.89
C LYS A 98 -14.57 -26.02 10.90
N MET A 99 -15.22 -24.95 10.44
CA MET A 99 -15.66 -23.84 11.28
C MET A 99 -17.12 -24.04 11.69
N THR A 100 -17.42 -23.91 12.98
CA THR A 100 -18.78 -23.92 13.52
C THR A 100 -19.06 -22.68 14.35
N GLY A 101 -20.25 -22.11 14.19
CA GLY A 101 -20.62 -20.82 14.79
C GLY A 101 -19.86 -19.65 14.17
N GLY A 102 -19.68 -18.60 14.97
CA GLY A 102 -19.03 -17.35 14.56
C GLY A 102 -20.00 -16.29 14.08
N THR A 103 -19.51 -15.06 13.95
CA THR A 103 -20.27 -13.94 13.39
C THR A 103 -19.33 -13.02 12.64
N TRP A 104 -19.73 -12.64 11.43
CA TRP A 104 -18.98 -11.79 10.52
C TRP A 104 -19.86 -10.63 10.08
N VAL A 105 -19.25 -9.48 9.86
CA VAL A 105 -19.90 -8.33 9.23
C VAL A 105 -19.16 -8.05 7.93
N THR A 106 -19.91 -7.98 6.83
CA THR A 106 -19.37 -7.68 5.51
C THR A 106 -19.13 -6.18 5.35
N ALA A 107 -18.39 -5.81 4.29
CA ALA A 107 -18.08 -4.43 3.97
C ALA A 107 -19.33 -3.58 3.73
N LEU A 108 -20.42 -4.18 3.22
CA LEU A 108 -21.69 -3.51 2.97
C LEU A 108 -22.69 -3.67 4.14
N GLY A 109 -22.23 -4.18 5.29
CA GLY A 109 -23.00 -4.18 6.54
C GLY A 109 -23.85 -5.44 6.80
N ALA A 110 -23.84 -6.44 5.91
CA ALA A 110 -24.56 -7.69 6.14
C ALA A 110 -23.90 -8.50 7.26
N THR A 111 -24.72 -9.05 8.17
CA THR A 111 -24.24 -9.95 9.22
C THR A 111 -24.38 -11.40 8.76
N GLN A 112 -23.28 -12.16 8.82
CA GLN A 112 -23.24 -13.58 8.47
C GLN A 112 -22.96 -14.43 9.71
N LYS A 113 -23.66 -15.56 9.82
CA LYS A 113 -23.50 -16.57 10.90
C LYS A 113 -22.77 -17.83 10.44
N THR A 114 -22.37 -17.87 9.18
CA THR A 114 -21.60 -18.95 8.58
C THR A 114 -20.42 -18.38 7.81
N ALA A 115 -19.30 -19.09 7.87
CA ALA A 115 -18.12 -18.76 7.07
C ALA A 115 -18.31 -19.11 5.58
N ARG A 116 -19.30 -19.96 5.26
CA ARG A 116 -19.54 -20.42 3.88
C ARG A 116 -20.05 -19.26 3.03
N GLY A 117 -19.46 -19.08 1.84
CA GLY A 117 -19.86 -18.01 0.91
C GLY A 117 -19.27 -16.64 1.24
N LEU A 118 -18.51 -16.51 2.33
CA LEU A 118 -17.73 -15.31 2.60
C LEU A 118 -16.48 -15.27 1.70
N ASN A 119 -16.28 -14.11 1.11
CA ASN A 119 -15.16 -13.77 0.26
C ASN A 119 -14.32 -12.69 0.91
N ILE A 120 -13.02 -12.71 0.63
CA ILE A 120 -12.08 -11.68 1.06
C ILE A 120 -11.64 -10.92 -0.17
N ALA A 121 -11.72 -9.61 -0.12
CA ALA A 121 -11.16 -8.73 -1.13
C ALA A 121 -10.39 -7.60 -0.46
N PRO A 122 -9.29 -7.14 -1.09
CA PRO A 122 -8.57 -5.98 -0.60
C PRO A 122 -9.40 -4.71 -0.85
N ILE A 123 -9.20 -3.68 -0.02
CA ILE A 123 -9.86 -2.36 -0.17
C ILE A 123 -9.37 -1.57 -1.39
N MET A 124 -8.23 -1.99 -1.94
CA MET A 124 -7.59 -1.45 -3.14
C MET A 124 -7.06 -2.65 -3.90
N SER A 125 -7.17 -2.68 -5.22
CA SER A 125 -6.66 -3.82 -5.98
C SER A 125 -5.14 -3.96 -5.83
N TYR A 126 -4.62 -5.18 -5.99
CA TYR A 126 -3.17 -5.40 -6.01
C TYR A 126 -2.48 -4.62 -7.14
N LYS A 127 -3.18 -4.42 -8.27
CA LYS A 127 -2.70 -3.65 -9.42
C LYS A 127 -2.59 -2.15 -9.07
N GLU A 128 -3.58 -1.58 -8.41
CA GLU A 128 -3.55 -0.19 -7.94
C GLU A 128 -2.50 0.01 -6.84
N ALA A 129 -2.44 -0.90 -5.86
CA ALA A 129 -1.43 -0.87 -4.81
C ALA A 129 -0.01 -0.92 -5.43
N TRP A 130 0.19 -1.72 -6.47
CA TRP A 130 1.42 -1.73 -7.26
C TRP A 130 1.69 -0.37 -7.90
N GLY A 131 0.72 0.19 -8.61
CA GLY A 131 0.80 1.51 -9.23
C GLY A 131 1.09 2.67 -8.28
N GLN A 132 0.72 2.52 -7.00
CA GLN A 132 0.96 3.48 -5.93
C GLN A 132 2.29 3.26 -5.16
N GLY A 133 3.16 2.36 -5.63
CA GLY A 133 4.50 2.18 -5.06
C GLY A 133 4.79 0.82 -4.44
N ALA A 134 3.82 -0.11 -4.40
CA ALA A 134 4.08 -1.46 -3.88
C ALA A 134 5.05 -2.28 -4.75
N TYR A 135 5.40 -1.79 -5.94
CA TYR A 135 6.50 -2.34 -6.74
C TYR A 135 7.84 -2.31 -5.99
N ALA A 136 8.08 -1.27 -5.18
CA ALA A 136 9.32 -1.09 -4.41
C ALA A 136 9.32 -1.87 -3.09
N TRP A 137 8.19 -2.46 -2.69
CA TRP A 137 8.10 -3.22 -1.46
C TRP A 137 8.83 -4.56 -1.59
N THR A 138 9.41 -4.99 -0.47
CA THR A 138 9.88 -6.36 -0.30
C THR A 138 8.70 -7.35 -0.40
N PRO A 139 8.94 -8.62 -0.78
CA PRO A 139 7.90 -9.64 -0.77
C PRO A 139 7.19 -9.78 0.59
N ALA A 140 7.93 -9.61 1.69
CA ALA A 140 7.36 -9.66 3.04
C ALA A 140 6.40 -8.50 3.31
N GLN A 141 6.72 -7.28 2.88
CA GLN A 141 5.85 -6.11 3.00
C GLN A 141 4.56 -6.28 2.17
N ARG A 142 4.67 -6.77 0.93
CA ARG A 142 3.47 -7.07 0.10
C ARG A 142 2.58 -8.12 0.75
N LEU A 143 3.17 -9.18 1.31
CA LEU A 143 2.41 -10.21 2.02
C LEU A 143 1.74 -9.65 3.29
N ALA A 144 2.47 -8.86 4.08
CA ALA A 144 1.95 -8.25 5.30
C ALA A 144 0.76 -7.32 4.97
N TRP A 145 0.88 -6.50 3.92
CA TRP A 145 -0.21 -5.69 3.43
C TRP A 145 -1.38 -6.55 2.96
N ALA A 146 -1.16 -7.59 2.16
CA ALA A 146 -2.23 -8.42 1.61
C ALA A 146 -2.94 -9.33 2.64
N THR A 147 -2.35 -9.51 3.82
CA THR A 147 -2.89 -10.36 4.89
C THR A 147 -3.37 -9.57 6.10
N ASN A 148 -3.38 -8.23 6.01
CA ASN A 148 -3.77 -7.38 7.12
C ASN A 148 -5.29 -7.34 7.32
N THR A 149 -5.74 -7.91 8.43
CA THR A 149 -7.15 -8.10 8.78
C THR A 149 -7.41 -7.60 10.19
N SER A 150 -8.56 -6.99 10.45
CA SER A 150 -9.06 -6.76 11.82
C SER A 150 -10.55 -7.09 11.89
N PRO A 151 -11.03 -7.82 12.91
CA PRO A 151 -12.45 -8.14 13.08
C PRO A 151 -13.32 -6.93 13.44
N THR A 152 -12.68 -5.86 13.91
CA THR A 152 -13.32 -4.60 14.30
C THR A 152 -12.50 -3.42 13.74
N PRO A 153 -13.15 -2.31 13.35
CA PRO A 153 -12.46 -1.03 13.34
C PRO A 153 -11.90 -0.82 14.75
N VAL A 154 -10.58 -0.75 14.89
CA VAL A 154 -9.94 -0.48 16.18
C VAL A 154 -10.54 0.82 16.71
N LYS A 155 -11.35 0.75 17.77
CA LYS A 155 -11.76 1.95 18.51
C LYS A 155 -10.54 2.42 19.29
N THR A 156 -9.70 3.22 18.66
CA THR A 156 -8.61 3.88 19.38
C THR A 156 -9.19 4.99 20.24
N ARG A 157 -8.67 5.11 21.47
CA ARG A 157 -9.03 6.19 22.40
C ARG A 157 -8.65 7.58 21.87
N ALA A 158 -7.76 7.65 20.88
CA ALA A 158 -7.43 8.87 20.15
C ALA A 158 -8.52 9.18 19.12
N LYS A 159 -9.18 10.33 19.25
CA LYS A 159 -9.97 10.95 18.16
C LYS A 159 -9.03 11.14 16.96
N GLY A 160 -9.24 10.37 15.90
CA GLY A 160 -8.51 10.51 14.62
C GLY A 160 -7.56 9.37 14.24
N VAL A 161 -7.36 8.36 15.09
CA VAL A 161 -6.64 7.15 14.64
C VAL A 161 -7.65 6.18 14.05
N THR A 162 -7.93 6.31 12.76
CA THR A 162 -8.70 5.29 12.03
C THR A 162 -7.94 3.95 12.15
N SER A 163 -8.61 2.82 11.96
CA SER A 163 -8.00 1.47 11.95
C SER A 163 -7.05 1.28 10.76
N LEU A 164 -6.02 2.13 10.66
CA LEU A 164 -5.28 2.57 9.47
C LEU A 164 -4.54 1.49 8.69
N GLN A 165 -4.71 0.23 9.08
CA GLN A 165 -3.93 -0.89 8.56
C GLN A 165 -4.80 -2.03 8.02
N VAL A 166 -6.13 -2.01 8.19
CA VAL A 166 -6.99 -3.07 7.61
C VAL A 166 -7.08 -2.88 6.11
N THR A 167 -6.46 -3.79 5.37
CA THR A 167 -6.46 -3.77 3.90
C THR A 167 -7.46 -4.75 3.32
N GLN A 168 -8.02 -5.65 4.13
CA GLN A 168 -8.88 -6.75 3.68
C GLN A 168 -10.26 -6.66 4.31
N LYS A 169 -11.30 -6.85 3.50
CA LYS A 169 -12.70 -6.85 3.93
C LYS A 169 -13.43 -8.11 3.49
N LEU A 170 -14.53 -8.39 4.17
CA LEU A 170 -15.42 -9.49 3.84
C LEU A 170 -16.55 -9.03 2.91
N TYR A 171 -16.91 -9.88 1.98
CA TYR A 171 -18.05 -9.70 1.11
C TYR A 171 -18.80 -11.01 0.96
N THR A 172 -20.12 -10.95 0.80
CA THR A 172 -20.90 -12.07 0.27
C THR A 172 -20.76 -12.12 -1.25
N PHE A 173 -21.09 -13.27 -1.84
CA PHE A 173 -21.17 -13.38 -3.30
C PHE A 173 -22.10 -12.32 -3.93
N GLN A 174 -23.27 -12.10 -3.35
CA GLN A 174 -24.24 -11.13 -3.86
C GLN A 174 -23.69 -9.70 -3.84
N GLU A 175 -22.98 -9.32 -2.76
CA GLU A 175 -22.37 -8.00 -2.63
C GLU A 175 -21.28 -7.77 -3.69
N LEU A 176 -20.52 -8.82 -4.04
CA LEU A 176 -19.50 -8.74 -5.09
C LEU A 176 -20.14 -8.58 -6.47
N VAL A 177 -21.23 -9.30 -6.74
CA VAL A 177 -22.01 -9.10 -7.97
C VAL A 177 -22.53 -7.67 -8.05
N THR A 178 -23.13 -7.15 -6.98
CA THR A 178 -23.61 -5.75 -6.94
C THR A 178 -22.48 -4.76 -7.20
N LEU A 179 -21.32 -4.93 -6.56
CA LEU A 179 -20.18 -4.05 -6.78
C LEU A 179 -19.67 -4.10 -8.23
N SER A 180 -19.72 -5.25 -8.93
CA SER A 180 -19.29 -5.30 -10.34
C SER A 180 -20.21 -4.53 -11.28
N LEU A 181 -21.50 -4.50 -10.95
CA LEU A 181 -22.50 -3.81 -11.75
C LEU A 181 -22.45 -2.29 -11.52
N VAL A 182 -22.05 -1.84 -10.33
CA VAL A 182 -21.92 -0.40 -10.03
C VAL A 182 -20.58 0.15 -10.51
N THR A 183 -19.52 -0.67 -10.46
CA THR A 183 -18.19 -0.23 -10.89
C THR A 183 -18.03 -0.24 -12.41
N SER A 184 -18.91 -0.86 -13.20
CA SER A 184 -18.78 -0.94 -14.66
C SER A 184 -18.77 0.43 -15.37
N ASP A 185 -19.14 1.51 -14.67
CA ASP A 185 -19.03 2.90 -15.11
C ASP A 185 -17.76 3.62 -14.60
N ALA A 186 -16.96 2.99 -13.72
CA ALA A 186 -15.68 3.46 -13.19
C ALA A 186 -14.54 2.55 -13.69
N SER A 187 -13.85 3.00 -14.72
CA SER A 187 -13.12 2.18 -15.70
C SER A 187 -11.87 1.42 -15.23
N ASP A 188 -11.41 1.59 -13.98
CA ASP A 188 -10.29 0.82 -13.39
C ASP A 188 -10.72 -0.07 -12.20
N GLU A 189 -11.61 0.40 -11.33
CA GLU A 189 -12.07 -0.35 -10.14
C GLU A 189 -12.98 -1.54 -10.54
N SER A 190 -13.77 -1.38 -11.62
CA SER A 190 -14.52 -2.49 -12.21
C SER A 190 -13.65 -3.52 -12.85
N GLN A 191 -12.51 -3.16 -13.45
CA GLN A 191 -11.62 -4.16 -14.04
C GLN A 191 -11.04 -5.04 -12.94
N ALA A 192 -10.68 -4.48 -11.79
CA ALA A 192 -10.19 -5.25 -10.66
C ALA A 192 -11.26 -6.16 -10.03
N LEU A 193 -12.50 -5.66 -9.89
CA LEU A 193 -13.60 -6.49 -9.38
C LEU A 193 -14.07 -7.52 -10.41
N ASN A 194 -14.06 -7.19 -11.70
CA ASN A 194 -14.35 -8.12 -12.78
C ASN A 194 -13.24 -9.15 -12.97
N GLU A 195 -11.97 -8.80 -12.78
CA GLU A 195 -10.88 -9.78 -12.67
C GLU A 195 -11.15 -10.68 -11.48
N TRP A 196 -11.43 -10.11 -10.30
CA TRP A 196 -11.77 -10.88 -9.10
C TRP A 196 -12.97 -11.83 -9.35
N ILE A 197 -14.07 -11.37 -9.94
CA ILE A 197 -15.23 -12.22 -10.28
C ILE A 197 -14.88 -13.26 -11.34
N ARG A 198 -14.17 -12.89 -12.41
CA ARG A 198 -13.77 -13.79 -13.49
C ARG A 198 -12.81 -14.88 -13.01
N TYR A 199 -12.01 -14.60 -11.98
CA TYR A 199 -11.11 -15.56 -11.31
C TYR A 199 -11.76 -16.30 -10.11
N CYS A 200 -12.81 -15.78 -9.48
CA CYS A 200 -13.47 -16.40 -8.30
C CYS A 200 -14.75 -17.19 -8.61
N ASN A 201 -15.47 -16.88 -9.68
CA ASN A 201 -16.86 -17.30 -9.90
C ASN A 201 -17.03 -18.72 -10.51
N ARG A 202 -15.97 -19.53 -10.54
CA ARG A 202 -16.04 -20.95 -10.90
C ARG A 202 -15.38 -21.81 -9.85
N ASP A 203 -16.03 -21.92 -8.68
CA ASP A 203 -15.85 -22.94 -7.64
C ASP A 203 -14.43 -23.31 -7.14
N VAL A 204 -13.38 -22.58 -7.50
CA VAL A 204 -12.02 -22.91 -7.08
C VAL A 204 -11.22 -21.63 -6.82
N GLY A 205 -11.21 -21.21 -5.56
CA GLY A 205 -10.08 -20.55 -4.92
C GLY A 205 -9.55 -19.26 -5.56
N CYS A 206 -10.03 -18.12 -5.10
CA CYS A 206 -9.23 -16.90 -5.12
C CYS A 206 -9.05 -16.38 -3.69
N LEU A 207 -8.27 -17.16 -2.96
CA LEU A 207 -6.88 -16.80 -2.66
C LEU A 207 -5.94 -17.94 -3.12
N LEU A 208 -6.43 -18.92 -3.90
CA LEU A 208 -5.84 -20.26 -4.04
C LEU A 208 -6.19 -20.93 -5.37
N ARG A 209 -5.70 -20.37 -6.46
CA ARG A 209 -5.08 -21.08 -7.58
C ARG A 209 -4.22 -20.10 -8.36
#